data_AF-A0A955PGI5-F1
#
_entry.id   AF-A0A955PGI5-F1
#
_cell.length_a   1.000
_cell.length_b   1.000
_cell.length_c   1.000
_cell.angle_alpha   90.00
_cell.angle_beta   90.00
_cell.angle_gamma   90.00
#
_symmetry.space_group_name_H-M   'P 1'
#
loop_
_entity.id
_entity.type
_entity.pdbx_description
1 polymer ?
#
loop_
_entity_poly.entity_id
_entity_poly.type
_entity_poly.pdbx_seq_one_letter_code
_entity_poly.pdbx_strand_id
1 'polypeptide(L)'
;ALVMTRQIQKMINAVSQLGMTVRGPSGEGSEIKGNLFQISNQITLGVNEDEIIERLSNLTEQIIDMETKATSQLLSEAEEDIEDRVFRAYSILTSARKLNSKETLELLSPVRLGIRTGLLKDASLNAINEVFLCSRPAHLQKKAGREMGERERDIFRAQFIRDRFKPSAC
;
A
#
# COMPACT_ATOMS: atom_id res chain seq x y z
N ALA A 1 -6.63 4.17 6.16
CA ALA A 1 -7.28 4.84 7.29
C ALA A 1 -7.59 3.86 8.42
N LEU A 2 -8.19 2.68 8.16
CA LEU A 2 -8.54 1.67 9.17
C LEU A 2 -7.40 1.27 10.11
N VAL A 3 -6.17 1.21 9.60
CA VAL A 3 -4.98 0.95 10.44
C VAL A 3 -4.70 2.13 11.38
N MET A 4 -4.77 3.35 10.87
CA MET A 4 -4.46 4.57 11.62
C MET A 4 -5.50 4.86 12.71
N THR A 5 -6.78 4.58 12.43
CA THR A 5 -7.88 4.68 13.39
C THR A 5 -8.00 3.46 14.31
N ARG A 6 -7.07 2.49 14.21
CA ARG A 6 -7.05 1.22 14.98
C ARG A 6 -8.31 0.36 14.82
N GLN A 7 -9.04 0.53 13.72
CA GLN A 7 -10.24 -0.24 13.40
C GLN A 7 -9.94 -1.52 12.61
N ILE A 8 -8.70 -1.70 12.14
CA ILE A 8 -8.29 -2.84 11.32
C ILE A 8 -8.55 -4.20 11.97
N GLN A 9 -8.35 -4.34 13.30
CA GLN A 9 -8.57 -5.61 13.98
C GLN A 9 -10.04 -6.04 13.97
N LYS A 10 -10.96 -5.06 14.06
CA LYS A 10 -12.40 -5.33 13.96
C LYS A 10 -12.76 -5.85 12.56
N MET A 11 -12.18 -5.24 11.53
CA MET A 11 -12.35 -5.70 10.15
C MET A 11 -11.80 -7.12 9.97
N ILE A 12 -10.56 -7.40 10.42
CA ILE A 12 -9.96 -8.74 10.32
C ILE A 12 -10.83 -9.80 11.00
N ASN A 13 -11.34 -9.51 12.20
CA ASN A 13 -12.20 -10.46 12.92
C ASN A 13 -13.50 -10.75 12.17
N ALA A 14 -14.12 -9.72 11.56
CA ALA A 14 -15.32 -9.90 10.75
C ALA A 14 -15.07 -10.74 9.49
N VAL A 15 -13.93 -10.50 8.81
CA VAL A 15 -13.50 -11.28 7.64
C VAL A 15 -13.29 -12.76 8.00
N SER A 16 -12.61 -13.02 9.13
CA SER A 16 -12.34 -14.39 9.59
C SER A 16 -13.61 -15.18 9.92
N GLN A 17 -14.65 -14.52 10.47
CA GLN A 17 -15.94 -15.15 10.75
C GLN A 17 -16.68 -15.62 9.49
N LEU A 18 -16.36 -15.04 8.33
CA LEU A 18 -16.93 -15.40 7.04
C LEU A 18 -16.12 -16.51 6.32
N GLY A 19 -15.16 -17.13 7.00
CA GLY A 19 -14.33 -18.19 6.40
C GLY A 19 -13.32 -17.67 5.36
N MET A 20 -12.87 -16.43 5.54
CA MET A 20 -11.82 -15.82 4.72
C MET A 20 -10.59 -15.53 5.57
N THR A 21 -9.43 -15.43 4.92
CA THR A 21 -8.16 -15.09 5.58
C THR A 21 -7.63 -13.74 5.12
N VAL A 22 -6.96 -13.02 6.03
CA VAL A 22 -6.31 -11.72 5.77
C VAL A 22 -4.80 -11.86 6.00
N ARG A 23 -3.98 -11.47 5.02
CA ARG A 23 -2.52 -11.59 5.09
C ARG A 23 -1.80 -10.46 4.36
N GLY A 24 -0.48 -10.35 4.54
CA GLY A 24 0.37 -9.46 3.75
C GLY A 24 0.55 -9.94 2.30
N PRO A 25 1.01 -9.05 1.40
CA PRO A 25 1.21 -9.35 -0.03
C PRO A 25 2.33 -10.38 -0.30
N SER A 26 3.12 -10.75 0.70
CA SER A 26 4.23 -11.70 0.59
C SER A 26 3.83 -13.13 0.99
N GLY A 27 2.54 -13.39 1.28
CA GLY A 27 2.02 -14.73 1.60
C GLY A 27 1.75 -14.97 3.08
N GLU A 28 1.63 -16.24 3.46
CA GLU A 28 1.27 -16.69 4.81
C GLU A 28 2.38 -16.41 5.83
N GLY A 29 1.98 -15.92 7.01
CA GLY A 29 2.92 -15.52 8.08
C GLY A 29 3.72 -14.24 7.79
N SER A 30 3.46 -13.57 6.67
CA SER A 30 4.21 -12.37 6.29
C SER A 30 3.75 -11.12 7.04
N GLU A 31 4.71 -10.30 7.45
CA GLU A 31 4.47 -8.98 8.05
C GLU A 31 3.71 -8.09 7.06
N ILE A 32 2.63 -7.46 7.52
CA ILE A 32 1.88 -6.46 6.74
C ILE A 32 2.75 -5.21 6.60
N LYS A 33 3.17 -4.91 5.37
CA LYS A 33 4.00 -3.75 5.04
C LYS A 33 3.21 -2.75 4.19
N GLY A 34 3.34 -1.46 4.50
CA GLY A 34 2.68 -0.40 3.74
C GLY A 34 1.15 -0.42 3.81
N ASN A 35 0.57 -1.02 4.85
CA ASN A 35 -0.87 -1.20 5.02
C ASN A 35 -1.53 -1.89 3.82
N LEU A 36 -0.82 -2.80 3.16
CA LEU A 36 -1.36 -3.60 2.07
C LEU A 36 -1.80 -4.97 2.59
N PHE A 37 -3.06 -5.30 2.34
CA PHE A 37 -3.69 -6.52 2.79
C PHE A 37 -4.16 -7.32 1.59
N GLN A 38 -4.04 -8.63 1.68
CA GLN A 38 -4.63 -9.61 0.77
C GLN A 38 -5.71 -10.35 1.54
N ILE A 39 -6.89 -10.41 0.93
CA ILE A 39 -8.02 -11.19 1.44
C ILE A 39 -8.23 -12.35 0.48
N SER A 40 -8.38 -13.56 1.02
CA SER A 40 -8.64 -14.75 0.20
C SER A 40 -9.62 -15.68 0.89
N ASN A 41 -10.45 -16.33 0.09
CA ASN A 41 -11.35 -17.37 0.54
C ASN A 41 -10.57 -18.58 1.10
N GLN A 42 -11.08 -19.17 2.19
CA GLN A 42 -10.52 -20.38 2.81
C GLN A 42 -11.43 -21.61 2.60
N ILE A 43 -12.70 -21.41 2.22
CA ILE A 43 -13.68 -22.49 2.06
C ILE A 43 -13.62 -23.05 0.64
N THR A 44 -13.21 -24.31 0.48
CA THR A 44 -13.03 -24.92 -0.86
C THR A 44 -14.03 -26.01 -1.22
N LEU A 45 -14.62 -26.70 -0.23
CA LEU A 45 -15.53 -27.82 -0.46
C LEU A 45 -16.94 -27.47 0.02
N GLY A 46 -17.95 -27.90 -0.75
CA GLY A 46 -19.37 -27.75 -0.39
C GLY A 46 -19.97 -26.38 -0.68
N VAL A 47 -19.27 -25.55 -1.48
CA VAL A 47 -19.72 -24.23 -1.93
C VAL A 47 -19.33 -24.09 -3.40
N ASN A 48 -20.19 -23.51 -4.24
CA ASN A 48 -19.85 -23.28 -5.65
C ASN A 48 -18.95 -22.03 -5.79
N GLU A 49 -18.27 -21.90 -6.93
CA GLU A 49 -17.38 -20.77 -7.19
C GLU A 49 -18.15 -19.43 -7.27
N ASP A 50 -19.36 -19.43 -7.81
CA ASP A 50 -20.18 -18.21 -7.95
C ASP A 50 -20.54 -17.60 -6.60
N GLU A 51 -20.91 -18.44 -5.62
CA GLU A 51 -21.22 -18.04 -4.25
C GLU A 51 -19.96 -17.58 -3.52
N ILE A 52 -18.79 -18.20 -3.77
CA ILE A 52 -17.51 -17.72 -3.25
C ILE A 52 -17.21 -16.31 -3.79
N ILE A 53 -17.41 -16.08 -5.09
CA ILE A 53 -17.19 -14.78 -5.73
C ILE A 53 -18.17 -13.75 -5.17
N GLU A 54 -19.44 -14.08 -5.04
CA GLU A 54 -20.47 -13.19 -4.48
C GLU A 54 -20.14 -12.79 -3.03
N ARG A 55 -19.81 -13.77 -2.18
CA ARG A 55 -19.39 -13.50 -0.79
C ARG A 55 -18.17 -12.59 -0.73
N LEU A 56 -17.16 -12.84 -1.57
CA LEU A 56 -15.94 -12.02 -1.61
C LEU A 56 -16.20 -10.60 -2.11
N SER A 57 -17.04 -10.44 -3.14
CA SER A 57 -17.46 -9.13 -3.66
C SER A 57 -18.20 -8.33 -2.60
N ASN A 58 -19.23 -8.92 -1.97
CA ASN A 58 -20.02 -8.25 -0.93
C ASN A 58 -19.17 -7.81 0.26
N LEU A 59 -18.22 -8.65 0.68
CA LEU A 59 -17.28 -8.30 1.73
C LEU A 59 -16.34 -7.16 1.30
N THR A 60 -15.85 -7.21 0.06
CA THR A 60 -14.95 -6.18 -0.48
C THR A 60 -15.62 -4.81 -0.47
N GLU A 61 -16.89 -4.73 -0.85
CA GLU A 61 -17.69 -3.49 -0.77
C GLU A 61 -17.81 -2.96 0.66
N GLN A 62 -18.12 -3.82 1.64
CA GLN A 62 -18.18 -3.43 3.05
C GLN A 62 -16.84 -2.87 3.56
N ILE A 63 -15.72 -3.48 3.15
CA ILE A 63 -14.39 -3.01 3.54
C ILE A 63 -14.08 -1.65 2.90
N ILE A 64 -14.46 -1.45 1.64
CA ILE A 64 -14.33 -0.16 0.94
C ILE A 64 -15.12 0.93 1.68
N ASP A 65 -16.34 0.64 2.11
CA ASP A 65 -17.18 1.57 2.87
C ASP A 65 -16.56 1.90 4.23
N MET A 66 -16.09 0.89 4.96
CA MET A 66 -15.40 1.07 6.23
C MET A 66 -14.14 1.94 6.10
N GLU A 67 -13.30 1.68 5.10
CA GLU A 67 -12.10 2.47 4.82
C GLU A 67 -12.44 3.90 4.41
N THR A 68 -13.53 4.10 3.66
CA THR A 68 -14.00 5.43 3.26
C THR A 68 -14.51 6.23 4.44
N LYS A 69 -15.36 5.65 5.29
CA LYS A 69 -15.81 6.28 6.54
C LYS A 69 -14.64 6.61 7.46
N ALA A 70 -13.70 5.67 7.64
CA ALA A 70 -12.50 5.90 8.44
C ALA A 70 -11.61 7.00 7.86
N THR A 71 -11.55 7.15 6.53
CA THR A 71 -10.81 8.24 5.87
C THR A 71 -11.46 9.58 6.17
N SER A 72 -12.78 9.70 6.02
CA SER A 72 -13.52 10.92 6.32
C SER A 72 -13.37 11.33 7.79
N GLN A 73 -13.50 10.37 8.71
CA GLN A 73 -13.29 10.60 10.13
C GLN A 73 -11.88 11.14 10.42
N LEU A 74 -10.87 10.47 9.87
CA LEU A 74 -9.47 10.80 10.07
C LEU A 74 -9.12 12.20 9.55
N LEU A 75 -9.70 12.61 8.43
CA LEU A 75 -9.55 13.99 7.94
C LEU A 75 -10.30 14.99 8.83
N SER A 76 -11.53 14.68 9.26
CA SER A 76 -12.29 15.62 10.11
C SER A 76 -11.68 15.86 11.49
N GLU A 77 -10.94 14.88 12.02
CA GLU A 77 -10.37 14.94 13.37
C GLU A 77 -8.91 15.44 13.38
N ALA A 78 -8.15 15.22 12.30
CA ALA A 78 -6.70 15.40 12.30
C ALA A 78 -6.11 15.78 10.92
N GLU A 79 -6.81 16.60 10.13
CA GLU A 79 -6.39 16.95 8.76
C GLU A 79 -4.92 17.40 8.67
N GLU A 80 -4.51 18.36 9.51
CA GLU A 80 -3.15 18.94 9.51
C GLU A 80 -2.07 17.88 9.81
N ASP A 81 -2.31 16.99 10.78
CA ASP A 81 -1.38 15.91 11.12
C ASP A 81 -1.24 14.89 9.97
N ILE A 82 -2.34 14.64 9.26
CA ILE A 82 -2.35 13.75 8.10
C ILE A 82 -1.63 14.39 6.93
N GLU A 83 -1.86 15.67 6.69
CA GLU A 83 -1.16 16.46 5.68
C GLU A 83 0.35 16.44 5.93
N ASP A 84 0.83 16.78 7.13
CA ASP A 84 2.26 16.71 7.48
C ASP A 84 2.82 15.31 7.22
N ARG A 85 2.12 14.27 7.67
CA ARG A 85 2.55 12.88 7.46
C ARG A 85 2.66 12.51 5.98
N VAL A 86 1.71 12.93 5.15
CA VAL A 86 1.72 12.72 3.69
C VAL A 86 2.93 13.42 3.08
N PHE A 87 3.13 14.71 3.38
CA PHE A 87 4.20 15.51 2.78
C PHE A 87 5.59 15.07 3.24
N ARG A 88 5.75 14.64 4.50
CA ARG A 88 7.01 14.06 4.98
C ARG A 88 7.35 12.77 4.27
N ALA A 89 6.37 11.87 4.11
CA ALA A 89 6.59 10.63 3.39
C ALA A 89 6.93 10.87 1.91
N TYR A 90 6.21 11.81 1.27
CA TYR A 90 6.50 12.23 -0.10
C TYR A 90 7.92 12.81 -0.24
N SER A 91 8.30 13.72 0.65
CA SER A 91 9.63 14.36 0.65
C SER A 91 10.76 13.34 0.81
N ILE A 92 10.59 12.34 1.68
CA ILE A 92 11.56 11.26 1.85
C ILE A 92 11.68 10.45 0.56
N LEU A 93 10.56 10.04 -0.04
CA LEU A 93 10.57 9.29 -1.30
C LEU A 93 11.25 10.06 -2.45
N THR A 94 11.03 11.38 -2.53
CA THR A 94 11.57 12.22 -3.61
C THR A 94 12.98 12.75 -3.38
N SER A 95 13.52 12.62 -2.15
CA SER A 95 14.82 13.21 -1.78
C SER A 95 15.86 12.20 -1.28
N ALA A 96 15.42 11.12 -0.63
CA ALA A 96 16.33 10.16 0.00
C ALA A 96 17.31 9.56 -1.00
N ARG A 97 18.55 9.29 -0.58
CA ARG A 97 19.62 8.69 -1.42
C ARG A 97 19.79 7.19 -1.22
N LYS A 98 19.14 6.63 -0.20
CA LYS A 98 19.11 5.22 0.13
C LYS A 98 17.74 4.95 0.76
N LEU A 99 17.04 3.93 0.26
CA LEU A 99 15.76 3.49 0.80
C LEU A 99 15.70 1.98 0.76
N ASN A 100 15.41 1.34 1.88
CA ASN A 100 15.21 -0.11 1.90
C ASN A 100 13.79 -0.49 1.43
N SER A 101 13.54 -1.77 1.20
CA SER A 101 12.25 -2.23 0.67
C SER A 101 11.09 -2.01 1.65
N LYS A 102 11.32 -2.19 2.96
CA LYS A 102 10.28 -2.04 3.99
C LYS A 102 9.87 -0.58 4.13
N GLU A 103 10.86 0.29 4.32
CA GLU A 103 10.68 1.73 4.41
C GLU A 103 9.98 2.30 3.16
N THR A 104 10.36 1.84 1.97
CA THR A 104 9.68 2.25 0.73
C THR A 104 8.18 1.94 0.77
N LEU A 105 7.80 0.72 1.17
CA LEU A 105 6.39 0.34 1.25
C LEU A 105 5.64 1.13 2.33
N GLU A 106 6.28 1.39 3.47
CA GLU A 106 5.70 2.18 4.57
C GLU A 106 5.46 3.63 4.15
N LEU A 107 6.35 4.23 3.37
CA LEU A 107 6.23 5.60 2.86
C LEU A 107 5.22 5.72 1.72
N LEU A 108 5.07 4.70 0.87
CA LEU A 108 4.07 4.72 -0.21
C LEU A 108 2.63 4.79 0.32
N SER A 109 2.38 4.22 1.50
CA SER A 109 1.05 4.16 2.11
C SER A 109 0.43 5.55 2.38
N PRO A 110 1.08 6.46 3.14
CA PRO A 110 0.57 7.82 3.35
C PRO A 110 0.56 8.65 2.06
N VAL A 111 1.51 8.47 1.13
CA VAL A 111 1.47 9.19 -0.16
C VAL A 111 0.26 8.78 -0.99
N ARG A 112 -0.07 7.49 -1.04
CA ARG A 112 -1.29 7.01 -1.71
C ARG A 112 -2.56 7.54 -1.06
N LEU A 113 -2.59 7.65 0.27
CA LEU A 113 -3.69 8.28 0.99
C LEU A 113 -3.83 9.75 0.56
N GLY A 114 -2.74 10.51 0.56
CA GLY A 114 -2.72 11.92 0.15
C GLY A 114 -3.22 12.17 -1.26
N ILE A 115 -2.88 11.29 -2.21
CA ILE A 115 -3.41 11.37 -3.58
C ILE A 115 -4.92 11.08 -3.59
N ARG A 116 -5.37 10.05 -2.88
CA ARG A 116 -6.80 9.67 -2.79
C ARG A 116 -7.65 10.78 -2.16
N THR A 117 -7.12 11.48 -1.16
CA THR A 117 -7.83 12.56 -0.45
C THR A 117 -7.68 13.92 -1.12
N GLY A 118 -6.83 14.05 -2.13
CA GLY A 118 -6.58 15.30 -2.84
C GLY A 118 -5.60 16.25 -2.15
N LEU A 119 -4.99 15.84 -1.04
CA LEU A 119 -3.93 16.59 -0.34
C LEU A 119 -2.66 16.69 -1.19
N LEU A 120 -2.33 15.63 -1.93
CA LEU A 120 -1.15 15.59 -2.81
C LEU A 120 -1.57 15.55 -4.28
N LYS A 121 -1.45 16.68 -4.97
CA LYS A 121 -1.88 16.85 -6.38
C LYS A 121 -0.77 16.56 -7.39
N ASP A 122 0.49 16.67 -6.97
CA ASP A 122 1.65 16.57 -7.85
C ASP A 122 2.12 15.12 -8.10
N ALA A 123 1.47 14.14 -7.48
CA ALA A 123 1.81 12.72 -7.61
C ALA A 123 0.68 11.92 -8.25
N SER A 124 1.02 11.02 -9.17
CA SER A 124 0.05 10.15 -9.83
C SER A 124 -0.06 8.78 -9.16
N LEU A 125 -1.27 8.20 -9.14
CA LEU A 125 -1.48 6.82 -8.70
C LEU A 125 -0.67 5.82 -9.56
N ASN A 126 -0.47 6.11 -10.84
CA ASN A 126 0.35 5.28 -11.72
C ASN A 126 1.82 5.24 -11.28
N ALA A 127 2.39 6.38 -10.89
CA ALA A 127 3.75 6.43 -10.35
C ALA A 127 3.87 5.60 -9.06
N ILE A 128 2.88 5.68 -8.17
CA ILE A 128 2.83 4.89 -6.93
C ILE A 128 2.79 3.39 -7.23
N ASN A 129 1.91 2.96 -8.14
CA ASN A 129 1.76 1.56 -8.51
C ASN A 129 3.03 1.00 -9.17
N GLU A 130 3.66 1.79 -10.05
CA GLU A 130 4.92 1.41 -10.66
C GLU A 130 6.04 1.32 -9.62
N VAL A 131 6.15 2.29 -8.72
CA VAL A 131 7.15 2.23 -7.65
C VAL A 131 6.91 1.01 -6.76
N PHE A 132 5.68 0.72 -6.37
CA PHE A 132 5.33 -0.46 -5.59
C PHE A 132 5.81 -1.78 -6.22
N LEU A 133 5.66 -1.93 -7.54
CA LEU A 133 6.04 -3.14 -8.26
C LEU A 133 7.54 -3.16 -8.60
N CYS A 134 8.03 -2.12 -9.26
CA CYS A 134 9.35 -2.06 -9.88
C CYS A 134 10.48 -1.75 -8.91
N SER A 135 10.18 -1.30 -7.68
CA SER A 135 11.19 -1.12 -6.60
C SER A 135 11.57 -2.41 -5.87
N ARG A 136 10.94 -3.54 -6.22
CA ARG A 136 11.25 -4.84 -5.61
C ARG A 136 12.62 -5.36 -6.05
N PRO A 137 13.32 -6.16 -5.21
CA PRO A 137 14.71 -6.56 -5.46
C PRO A 137 15.00 -7.11 -6.87
N ALA A 138 14.21 -8.09 -7.32
CA ALA A 138 14.40 -8.72 -8.63
C ALA A 138 14.09 -7.77 -9.80
N HIS A 139 13.11 -6.87 -9.65
CA HIS A 139 12.76 -5.88 -10.67
C HIS A 139 13.87 -4.84 -10.82
N LEU A 140 14.47 -4.40 -9.71
CA LEU A 140 15.60 -3.48 -9.72
C LEU A 140 16.83 -4.11 -10.40
N GLN A 141 17.15 -5.37 -10.08
CA GLN A 141 18.25 -6.09 -10.72
C GLN A 141 18.01 -6.29 -12.22
N LYS A 142 16.79 -6.69 -12.61
CA LYS A 142 16.40 -6.78 -14.03
C LYS A 142 16.55 -5.45 -14.75
N LYS A 143 16.16 -4.34 -14.10
CA LYS A 143 16.26 -2.99 -14.67
C LYS A 143 17.71 -2.50 -14.76
N ALA A 144 18.56 -2.87 -13.80
CA ALA A 144 19.99 -2.54 -13.81
C ALA A 144 20.82 -3.43 -14.76
N GLY A 145 20.25 -4.55 -15.23
CA GLY A 145 20.94 -5.52 -16.09
C GLY A 145 22.05 -6.29 -15.37
N ARG A 146 22.07 -6.28 -14.03
CA ARG A 146 23.11 -6.93 -13.23
C ARG A 146 22.62 -7.29 -11.83
N GLU A 147 23.29 -8.24 -11.21
CA GLU A 147 23.10 -8.51 -9.79
C GLU A 147 23.53 -7.30 -8.96
N MET A 148 22.82 -7.09 -7.85
CA MET A 148 23.07 -6.01 -6.92
C MET A 148 22.95 -6.53 -5.50
N GLY A 149 23.94 -6.19 -4.65
CA GLY A 149 23.87 -6.42 -3.21
C GLY A 149 22.82 -5.54 -2.53
N GLU A 150 22.52 -5.79 -1.26
CA GLU A 150 21.45 -5.07 -0.53
C GLU A 150 21.65 -3.55 -0.52
N ARG A 151 22.83 -3.09 -0.10
CA ARG A 151 23.17 -1.65 -0.06
C ARG A 151 23.01 -0.99 -1.43
N GLU A 152 23.43 -1.68 -2.48
CA GLU A 152 23.36 -1.18 -3.84
C GLU A 152 21.92 -1.10 -4.34
N ARG A 153 21.11 -2.13 -4.05
CA ARG A 153 19.67 -2.10 -4.32
C ARG A 153 18.99 -0.94 -3.62
N ASP A 154 19.38 -0.61 -2.39
CA ASP A 154 18.76 0.51 -1.65
C ASP A 154 19.08 1.88 -2.26
N ILE A 155 20.30 2.06 -2.76
CA ILE A 155 20.71 3.28 -3.47
C ILE A 155 19.99 3.36 -4.82
N PHE A 156 20.00 2.27 -5.59
CA PHE A 156 19.37 2.20 -6.90
C PHE A 156 17.84 2.35 -6.80
N ARG A 157 17.22 1.79 -5.74
CA ARG A 157 15.80 1.98 -5.42
C ARG A 157 15.49 3.46 -5.21
N ALA A 158 16.25 4.13 -4.35
CA ALA A 158 16.04 5.55 -4.09
C ALA A 158 16.20 6.38 -5.38
N GLN A 159 17.21 6.08 -6.22
CA GLN A 159 17.37 6.73 -7.52
C GLN A 159 16.14 6.51 -8.42
N PHE A 160 15.72 5.26 -8.60
CA PHE A 160 14.55 4.91 -9.42
C PHE A 160 13.27 5.64 -8.97
N ILE A 161 13.03 5.71 -7.66
CA ILE A 161 11.87 6.40 -7.09
C ILE A 161 11.91 7.88 -7.43
N ARG A 162 13.05 8.55 -7.18
CA ARG A 162 13.19 9.98 -7.50
C ARG A 162 12.96 10.26 -8.98
N ASP A 163 13.51 9.43 -9.86
CA ASP A 163 13.31 9.60 -11.30
C ASP A 163 11.84 9.43 -11.69
N ARG A 164 11.08 8.60 -10.98
CA ARG A 164 9.65 8.39 -11.27
C ARG A 164 8.75 9.50 -10.78
N PHE A 165 9.14 10.18 -9.70
CA PHE A 165 8.42 11.33 -9.13
C PHE A 165 8.93 12.68 -9.63
N LYS A 166 9.94 12.72 -10.51
CA LYS A 166 10.31 13.97 -11.18
C LYS A 166 9.11 14.49 -11.99
N PRO A 167 8.76 15.77 -11.87
CA PRO A 167 7.84 16.40 -12.80
C PRO A 167 8.36 16.18 -14.22
N SER A 168 7.48 15.85 -15.16
CA SER A 168 7.78 15.96 -16.59
C SER A 168 8.31 17.38 -16.82
N ALA A 169 9.57 17.53 -17.22
CA ALA A 169 10.12 18.85 -17.52
C ALA A 169 9.24 19.52 -18.60
N CYS A 170 8.79 20.74 -18.34
CA CYS A 170 8.14 21.60 -19.34
C CYS A 170 9.08 21.92 -20.50
#